data_AF-R1CVJ5-F1
#
_entry.id   AF-R1CVJ5-F1
#
_cell.length_a   1.000
_cell.length_b   1.000
_cell.length_c   1.000
_cell.angle_alpha   90.00
_cell.angle_beta   90.00
_cell.angle_gamma   90.00
#
_symmetry.space_group_name_H-M   'P 1'
#
loop_
_entity.id
_entity.type
_entity.pdbx_description
1 polymer ?
#
loop_
_entity_poly.entity_id
_entity_poly.type
_entity_poly.pdbx_seq_one_letter_code
_entity_poly.pdbx_strand_id
1 'polypeptide(L)'
;MEKEMRARGPKRKIEPFAANCGYRYLLHVDGNVASSRLALASEMHLGATIFKQDSFSSEHFYPLLRPWRHYVPVDRSLADLDEKYRWANANAREAEEIGRRAQAFAREHLHTGSVACYWWQLLSALADLQPFAPRTGADLGFRPA
;
A
#
# COMPACT_ATOMS: atom_id res chain seq x y z
N MET A 1 -18.01 23.89 3.60
CA MET A 1 -17.52 22.82 4.49
C MET A 1 -18.63 21.99 5.16
N GLU A 2 -19.33 22.42 6.23
CA GLU A 2 -20.38 21.57 6.85
C GLU A 2 -21.55 21.23 5.89
N LYS A 3 -21.96 22.17 5.04
CA LYS A 3 -23.00 21.95 4.02
C LYS A 3 -22.57 20.95 2.94
N GLU A 4 -21.28 20.86 2.61
CA GLU A 4 -20.74 19.90 1.64
C GLU A 4 -20.55 18.51 2.26
N MET A 5 -20.10 18.44 3.52
CA MET A 5 -19.95 17.18 4.25
C MET A 5 -21.30 16.50 4.57
N ARG A 6 -22.41 17.27 4.60
CA ARG A 6 -23.78 16.77 4.79
C ARG A 6 -24.40 16.20 3.52
N ALA A 7 -23.91 16.56 2.34
CA ALA A 7 -24.32 15.95 1.09
C ALA A 7 -23.59 14.61 0.90
N ARG A 8 -23.93 13.61 1.74
CA ARG A 8 -23.47 12.24 1.50
C ARG A 8 -24.06 11.79 0.17
N GLY A 9 -23.22 11.74 -0.87
CA GLY A 9 -23.57 11.09 -2.13
C GLY A 9 -24.10 9.68 -1.88
N PRO A 10 -24.85 9.11 -2.84
CA PRO A 10 -25.45 7.79 -2.66
C PRO A 10 -24.38 6.78 -2.23
N LYS A 11 -24.64 6.06 -1.15
CA LYS A 11 -23.76 4.96 -0.71
C LYS A 11 -23.72 3.94 -1.84
N ARG A 12 -22.59 3.88 -2.55
CA ARG A 12 -22.35 2.81 -3.53
C ARG A 12 -22.13 1.51 -2.78
N LYS A 13 -22.55 0.39 -3.39
CA LYS A 13 -22.12 -0.92 -2.92
C LYS A 13 -20.59 -1.00 -3.02
N ILE A 14 -19.98 -1.58 -2.00
CA ILE A 14 -18.56 -1.89 -2.02
C ILE A 14 -18.39 -3.08 -2.96
N GLU A 15 -17.62 -2.88 -4.02
CA GLU A 15 -17.27 -3.96 -4.95
C GLU A 15 -16.28 -4.93 -4.28
N PRO A 16 -16.38 -6.24 -4.56
CA PRO A 16 -15.38 -7.20 -4.11
C PRO A 16 -14.00 -6.83 -4.65
N PHE A 17 -12.94 -7.11 -3.87
CA PHE A 17 -11.57 -6.80 -4.29
C PHE A 17 -11.21 -7.44 -5.65
N ALA A 18 -11.72 -8.64 -5.94
CA ALA A 18 -11.47 -9.34 -7.20
C ALA A 18 -11.96 -8.55 -8.45
N ALA A 19 -12.89 -7.60 -8.30
CA ALA A 19 -13.30 -6.73 -9.39
C ALA A 19 -12.14 -5.85 -9.90
N ASN A 20 -11.14 -5.57 -9.06
CA ASN A 20 -9.95 -4.81 -9.44
C ASN A 20 -9.13 -5.49 -10.55
N CYS A 21 -9.23 -6.81 -10.70
CA CYS A 21 -8.58 -7.56 -11.79
C CYS A 21 -9.05 -7.15 -13.19
N GLY A 22 -10.23 -6.53 -13.30
CA GLY A 22 -10.80 -6.07 -14.57
C GLY A 22 -10.29 -4.70 -15.03
N TYR A 23 -9.51 -4.00 -14.20
CA TYR A 23 -9.06 -2.64 -14.49
C TYR A 23 -7.58 -2.60 -14.86
N ARG A 24 -7.26 -1.80 -15.89
CA ARG A 24 -5.87 -1.54 -16.30
C ARG A 24 -5.12 -0.67 -15.28
N TYR A 25 -5.83 0.25 -14.63
CA TYR A 25 -5.27 1.25 -13.74
C TYR A 25 -5.99 1.24 -12.40
N LEU A 26 -5.23 1.36 -11.31
CA LEU A 26 -5.75 1.44 -9.95
C LEU A 26 -5.26 2.73 -9.29
N LEU A 27 -6.19 3.53 -8.75
CA LEU A 27 -5.85 4.73 -7.99
C LEU A 27 -5.67 4.38 -6.51
N HIS A 28 -4.46 4.58 -6.02
CA HIS A 28 -4.09 4.39 -4.62
C HIS A 28 -4.03 5.74 -3.91
N VAL A 29 -4.97 5.96 -3.00
CA VAL A 29 -5.15 7.16 -2.18
C VAL A 29 -5.10 6.75 -0.72
N ASP A 30 -4.45 7.56 0.11
CA ASP A 30 -4.40 7.33 1.54
C ASP A 30 -5.74 7.60 2.23
N GLY A 31 -5.90 7.00 3.41
CA GLY A 31 -6.99 7.32 4.32
C GLY A 31 -6.51 8.20 5.46
N ASN A 32 -6.69 7.74 6.69
CA ASN A 32 -6.12 8.40 7.87
C ASN A 32 -4.58 8.34 7.88
N VAL A 33 -4.02 7.29 7.31
CA VAL A 33 -2.59 7.01 7.09
C VAL A 33 -2.46 6.17 5.82
N ALA A 34 -1.29 5.58 5.60
CA ALA A 34 -1.00 4.69 4.48
C ALA A 34 -2.10 3.63 4.36
N SER A 35 -2.70 3.56 3.18
CA SER A 35 -3.77 2.60 2.96
C SER A 35 -3.18 1.20 2.85
N SER A 36 -3.64 0.31 3.74
CA SER A 36 -3.31 -1.11 3.71
C SER A 36 -3.64 -1.79 2.37
N ARG A 37 -4.36 -1.13 1.47
CA ARG A 37 -4.69 -1.67 0.16
C ARG A 37 -3.47 -1.95 -0.72
N LEU A 38 -2.39 -1.18 -0.57
CA LEU A 38 -1.22 -1.30 -1.44
C LEU A 38 -0.54 -2.66 -1.26
N ALA A 39 -0.24 -3.02 -0.01
CA ALA A 39 0.39 -4.29 0.34
C ALA A 39 -0.59 -5.37 0.80
N LEU A 40 -1.42 -5.10 1.83
CA LEU A 40 -2.29 -6.11 2.43
C LEU A 40 -3.47 -6.48 1.53
N ALA A 41 -4.08 -5.51 0.84
CA ALA A 41 -5.12 -5.81 -0.14
C ALA A 41 -4.56 -6.12 -1.52
N SER A 42 -3.27 -6.39 -1.69
CA SER A 42 -2.74 -7.01 -2.91
C SER A 42 -2.88 -6.21 -4.21
N GLU A 43 -3.08 -4.89 -4.19
CA GLU A 43 -3.14 -4.08 -5.42
C GLU A 43 -1.89 -4.29 -6.29
N MET A 44 -0.71 -4.32 -5.66
CA MET A 44 0.54 -4.61 -6.35
C MET A 44 0.59 -6.01 -6.97
N HIS A 45 -0.08 -7.01 -6.38
CA HIS A 45 -0.09 -8.39 -6.89
C HIS A 45 -0.94 -8.56 -8.15
N LEU A 46 -1.80 -7.60 -8.49
CA LEU A 46 -2.69 -7.69 -9.66
C LEU A 46 -1.97 -7.45 -10.99
N GLY A 47 -0.88 -6.68 -10.99
CA GLY A 47 -0.17 -6.30 -12.22
C GLY A 47 -0.80 -5.13 -12.99
N ALA A 48 -1.90 -4.56 -12.48
CA ALA A 48 -2.44 -3.29 -12.96
C ALA A 48 -1.48 -2.13 -12.66
N THR A 49 -1.49 -1.09 -13.48
CA THR A 49 -0.68 0.11 -13.24
C THR A 49 -1.25 0.88 -12.06
N ILE A 50 -0.46 1.06 -11.02
CA ILE A 50 -0.88 1.79 -9.83
C ILE A 50 -0.54 3.26 -9.98
N PHE A 51 -1.54 4.11 -9.82
CA PHE A 51 -1.42 5.55 -9.66
C PHE A 51 -1.36 5.83 -8.17
N LYS A 52 -0.17 6.05 -7.64
CA LYS A 52 0.02 6.24 -6.21
C LYS A 52 0.11 7.72 -5.90
N GLN A 53 -0.85 8.21 -5.13
CA GLN A 53 -0.80 9.55 -4.54
C GLN A 53 0.44 9.70 -3.65
N ASP A 54 1.04 10.88 -3.71
CA ASP A 54 2.08 11.28 -2.77
C ASP A 54 1.50 11.27 -1.34
N SER A 55 2.22 10.61 -0.45
CA SER A 55 1.75 10.26 0.89
C SER A 55 2.59 10.97 1.93
N PHE A 56 1.94 11.51 2.96
CA PHE A 56 2.63 11.97 4.16
C PHE A 56 3.03 10.81 5.10
N SER A 57 2.59 9.60 4.80
CA SER A 57 2.78 8.40 5.61
C SER A 57 3.56 7.34 4.84
N SER A 58 4.23 6.45 5.57
CA SER A 58 5.07 5.42 4.97
C SER A 58 4.80 4.07 5.61
N GLU A 59 4.71 3.04 4.78
CA GLU A 59 4.85 1.65 5.23
C GLU A 59 6.32 1.21 5.14
N HIS A 60 6.66 0.09 5.81
CA HIS A 60 8.03 -0.42 5.90
C HIS A 60 8.70 -0.68 4.52
N PHE A 61 7.92 -1.02 3.50
CA PHE A 61 8.42 -1.33 2.15
C PHE A 61 8.43 -0.12 1.19
N TYR A 62 7.79 1.00 1.54
CA TYR A 62 7.75 2.19 0.67
C TYR A 62 9.14 2.70 0.27
N PRO A 63 10.16 2.71 1.14
CA PRO A 63 11.51 3.12 0.76
C PRO A 63 12.16 2.28 -0.34
N LEU A 64 11.66 1.06 -0.58
CA LEU A 64 12.11 0.18 -1.67
C LEU A 64 11.37 0.46 -2.98
N LEU A 65 10.21 1.14 -2.92
CA LEU A 65 9.48 1.53 -4.11
C LEU A 65 10.14 2.72 -4.81
N ARG A 66 9.95 2.80 -6.12
CA ARG A 66 10.54 3.83 -6.97
C ARG A 66 9.45 4.35 -7.92
N PRO A 67 9.21 5.67 -7.94
CA PRO A 67 8.26 6.28 -8.88
C PRO A 67 8.71 5.99 -10.32
N TRP A 68 7.74 5.83 -11.22
CA TRP A 68 7.91 5.42 -12.63
C TRP A 68 8.54 4.04 -12.87
N ARG A 69 9.03 3.37 -11.82
CA ARG A 69 9.47 1.98 -11.89
C ARG A 69 8.40 1.01 -11.39
N HIS A 70 7.82 1.29 -10.23
CA HIS A 70 6.82 0.40 -9.58
C HIS A 70 5.41 1.01 -9.55
N TYR A 71 5.26 2.31 -9.79
CA TYR A 71 3.97 3.00 -9.81
C TYR A 71 4.09 4.33 -10.57
N VAL A 72 2.97 4.90 -10.99
CA VAL A 72 2.87 6.26 -11.52
C VAL A 72 2.63 7.22 -10.35
N PRO A 73 3.55 8.15 -10.03
CA PRO A 73 3.35 9.11 -8.96
C PRO A 73 2.27 10.12 -9.33
N VAL A 74 1.43 10.47 -8.37
CA VAL A 74 0.37 11.49 -8.48
C VAL A 74 0.54 12.48 -7.34
N ASP A 75 0.36 13.77 -7.61
CA ASP A 75 0.41 14.85 -6.63
C ASP A 75 -0.54 14.59 -5.44
N ARG A 76 -0.15 15.07 -4.26
CA ARG A 76 -0.95 14.90 -3.04
C ARG A 76 -2.36 15.49 -3.17
N SER A 77 -2.55 16.55 -3.94
CA SER A 77 -3.86 17.15 -4.20
C SER A 77 -4.62 16.49 -5.37
N LEU A 78 -4.03 15.50 -6.03
CA LEU A 78 -4.51 14.86 -7.27
C LEU A 78 -4.60 15.81 -8.47
N ALA A 79 -3.99 16.99 -8.40
CA ALA A 79 -4.08 18.02 -9.44
C ALA A 79 -3.52 17.55 -10.80
N ASP A 80 -2.54 16.65 -10.81
CA ASP A 80 -1.92 16.10 -12.01
C ASP A 80 -2.51 14.74 -12.45
N LEU A 81 -3.54 14.22 -11.76
CA LEU A 81 -4.08 12.88 -12.03
C LEU A 81 -4.55 12.71 -13.49
N ASP A 82 -5.25 13.71 -14.02
CA ASP A 82 -5.76 13.71 -15.39
C ASP A 82 -4.62 13.73 -16.43
N GLU A 83 -3.54 14.49 -16.17
CA GLU A 83 -2.32 14.46 -16.97
C GLU A 83 -1.67 13.07 -16.97
N LYS A 84 -1.48 12.48 -15.78
CA LYS A 84 -0.89 11.13 -15.64
C LYS A 84 -1.75 10.07 -16.31
N TYR A 85 -3.08 10.19 -16.24
CA TYR A 85 -4.00 9.28 -16.90
C TYR A 85 -3.90 9.39 -18.43
N ARG A 86 -3.81 10.60 -18.99
CA ARG A 86 -3.57 10.79 -20.44
C ARG A 86 -2.23 10.20 -20.86
N TRP A 87 -1.17 10.44 -20.09
CA TRP A 87 0.15 9.85 -20.34
C TRP A 87 0.07 8.32 -20.39
N ALA A 88 -0.59 7.68 -19.43
CA ALA A 88 -0.67 6.22 -19.39
C ALA A 88 -1.45 5.64 -20.58
N ASN A 89 -2.50 6.33 -21.05
CA ASN A 89 -3.22 5.91 -22.24
C ASN A 89 -2.41 6.10 -23.53
N ALA A 90 -1.61 7.16 -23.62
CA ALA A 90 -0.70 7.38 -24.75
C ALA A 90 0.49 6.39 -24.74
N ASN A 91 0.89 5.91 -23.57
CA ASN A 91 2.03 5.02 -23.35
C ASN A 91 1.60 3.68 -22.73
N ALA A 92 0.55 3.06 -23.27
CA ALA A 92 -0.11 1.91 -22.66
C ALA A 92 0.84 0.74 -22.33
N ARG A 93 1.80 0.45 -23.22
CA ARG A 93 2.80 -0.60 -22.99
C ARG A 93 3.72 -0.28 -21.82
N GLU A 94 4.19 0.96 -21.73
CA GLU A 94 5.07 1.39 -20.64
C GLU A 94 4.33 1.39 -19.31
N ALA A 95 3.09 1.88 -19.30
CA ALA A 95 2.22 1.82 -18.12
C ALA A 95 2.00 0.38 -17.66
N GLU A 96 1.74 -0.56 -18.57
CA GLU A 96 1.61 -1.98 -18.25
C GLU A 96 2.91 -2.56 -17.68
N GLU A 97 4.06 -2.22 -18.24
CA GLU A 97 5.36 -2.65 -17.74
C GLU A 97 5.64 -2.13 -16.31
N ILE A 98 5.20 -0.91 -15.97
CA ILE A 98 5.22 -0.40 -14.59
C ILE A 98 4.40 -1.30 -13.66
N GLY A 99 3.17 -1.64 -14.05
CA GLY A 99 2.30 -2.53 -13.28
C GLY A 99 2.90 -3.93 -13.08
N ARG A 100 3.49 -4.50 -14.13
CA ARG A 100 4.20 -5.80 -14.06
C ARG A 100 5.42 -5.75 -13.13
N ARG A 101 6.19 -4.65 -13.14
CA ARG A 101 7.30 -4.46 -12.19
C ARG A 101 6.81 -4.35 -10.76
N ALA A 102 5.68 -3.69 -10.52
CA ALA A 102 5.03 -3.65 -9.21
C ALA A 102 4.65 -5.06 -8.72
N GLN A 103 4.08 -5.87 -9.61
CA GLN A 103 3.72 -7.26 -9.31
C GLN A 103 4.93 -8.12 -9.02
N ALA A 104 6.01 -8.00 -9.79
CA ALA A 104 7.25 -8.71 -9.53
C ALA A 104 7.80 -8.35 -8.14
N PHE A 105 7.87 -7.05 -7.83
CA PHE A 105 8.31 -6.56 -6.52
C PHE A 105 7.47 -7.15 -5.38
N ALA A 106 6.14 -7.16 -5.51
CA ALA A 106 5.27 -7.68 -4.47
C ALA A 106 5.46 -9.19 -4.26
N ARG A 107 5.59 -9.96 -5.35
CA ARG A 107 5.84 -11.41 -5.27
C ARG A 107 7.20 -11.74 -4.63
N GLU A 108 8.20 -10.90 -4.84
CA GLU A 108 9.55 -11.09 -4.32
C GLU A 108 9.70 -10.63 -2.87
N HIS A 109 9.09 -9.50 -2.50
CA HIS A 109 9.36 -8.83 -1.23
C HIS A 109 8.16 -8.74 -0.26
N LEU A 110 6.93 -8.92 -0.74
CA LEU A 110 5.71 -8.72 0.05
C LEU A 110 4.90 -10.01 0.29
N HIS A 111 5.49 -11.17 0.03
CA HIS A 111 4.90 -12.46 0.41
C HIS A 111 5.06 -12.72 1.92
N THR A 112 4.23 -13.61 2.47
CA THR A 112 4.18 -13.92 3.91
C THR A 112 5.54 -14.20 4.54
N GLY A 113 6.39 -14.96 3.84
CA GLY A 113 7.75 -15.27 4.30
C GLY A 113 8.65 -14.04 4.43
N SER A 114 8.61 -13.12 3.46
CA SER A 114 9.39 -11.88 3.51
C SER A 114 8.90 -10.93 4.61
N VAL A 115 7.59 -10.83 4.80
CA VAL A 115 7.00 -10.03 5.89
C VAL A 115 7.35 -10.62 7.27
N ALA A 116 7.30 -11.96 7.41
CA ALA A 116 7.72 -12.63 8.63
C ALA A 116 9.23 -12.42 8.91
N CYS A 117 10.07 -12.46 7.87
CA CYS A 117 11.50 -12.17 7.98
C CYS A 117 11.76 -10.74 8.46
N TYR A 118 11.06 -9.75 7.90
CA TYR A 118 11.14 -8.35 8.36
C TYR A 118 10.79 -8.23 9.85
N TRP A 119 9.69 -8.86 10.29
CA TRP A 119 9.30 -8.85 11.70
C TRP A 119 10.34 -9.52 12.60
N TRP A 120 10.88 -10.67 12.19
CA TRP A 120 11.93 -11.34 12.95
C TRP A 120 13.17 -10.45 13.12
N GLN A 121 13.68 -9.87 12.02
CA GLN A 121 14.83 -8.97 12.07
C GLN A 121 14.56 -7.73 12.94
N LEU A 122 13.39 -7.10 12.78
CA LEU A 122 12.99 -5.93 13.54
C LEU A 122 12.94 -6.23 15.04
N LEU A 123 12.28 -7.32 15.42
CA LEU A 123 12.11 -7.70 16.83
C LEU A 123 13.42 -8.16 17.45
N SER A 124 14.28 -8.88 16.71
CA SER A 124 15.62 -9.24 17.17
C SER A 124 16.49 -8.01 17.42
N ALA A 125 16.54 -7.08 16.46
CA ALA A 125 17.30 -5.84 16.62
C ALA A 125 16.74 -4.97 17.76
N LEU A 126 15.42 -4.95 17.94
CA LEU A 126 14.79 -4.23 19.04
C LEU A 126 15.14 -4.86 20.40
N ALA A 127 15.19 -6.19 20.50
CA ALA A 127 15.54 -6.90 21.72
C ALA A 127 16.95 -6.55 22.22
N ASP A 128 17.92 -6.42 21.30
CA ASP A 128 19.30 -6.05 21.63
C ASP A 128 19.41 -4.62 22.21
N LEU A 129 18.43 -3.76 21.94
CA LEU A 129 18.38 -2.39 22.45
C LEU A 129 17.71 -2.28 23.84
N GLN A 130 17.15 -3.36 24.38
CA GLN A 130 16.44 -3.32 25.65
C GLN A 130 17.41 -3.31 26.84
N PRO A 131 17.37 -2.29 27.73
CA PRO A 131 18.27 -2.22 28.89
C PRO A 131 17.74 -3.00 30.10
N PHE A 132 16.76 -3.89 29.92
CA PHE A 132 16.09 -4.61 31.01
C PHE A 132 15.71 -6.03 30.58
N ALA A 133 15.59 -6.93 31.56
CA ALA A 133 15.06 -8.27 31.34
C ALA A 133 13.53 -8.22 31.19
N PRO A 134 12.94 -8.70 30.07
CA PRO A 134 11.51 -8.72 29.89
C PRO A 134 10.81 -9.60 30.94
N ARG A 135 9.67 -9.11 31.44
CA ARG A 135 8.77 -9.89 32.30
C ARG A 135 7.95 -10.87 31.47
N THR A 136 7.66 -12.04 32.02
CA THR A 136 6.83 -13.05 31.36
C THR A 136 5.35 -12.66 31.37
N GLY A 137 4.53 -13.32 30.55
CA GLY A 137 3.08 -13.11 30.59
C GLY A 137 2.47 -13.37 31.97
N ALA A 138 3.00 -14.36 32.71
CA ALA A 138 2.60 -14.65 34.08
C ALA A 138 2.93 -13.49 35.04
N ASP A 139 4.13 -12.90 34.91
CA ASP A 139 4.55 -11.73 35.70
C ASP A 139 3.70 -10.48 35.41
N LEU A 140 3.07 -10.43 34.24
CA LEU A 140 2.15 -9.36 33.82
C LEU A 140 0.67 -9.68 34.14
N GLY A 141 0.39 -10.85 34.75
CA GLY A 141 -0.98 -11.27 35.09
C GLY A 141 -1.81 -11.76 33.90
N PHE A 142 -1.20 -12.00 32.73
CA PHE A 142 -1.88 -12.67 31.62
C PHE A 142 -2.08 -14.14 31.95
N ARG A 143 -3.33 -14.61 31.86
CA ARG A 143 -3.65 -16.04 31.96
C ARG A 143 -3.42 -16.70 30.60
N PRO A 144 -2.88 -17.94 30.55
CA PRO A 144 -2.89 -18.73 29.33
C PRO A 144 -4.34 -18.86 28.83
N ALA A 145 -4.51 -18.77 27.51
CA ALA A 145 -5.78 -19.05 26.84
C ALA A 145 -6.13 -20.54 26.94
#